data_AF-X6LV63-F1
#
_entry.id   AF-X6LV63-F1
#
_cell.length_a   1.000
_cell.length_b   1.000
_cell.length_c   1.000
_cell.angle_alpha   90.00
_cell.angle_beta   90.00
_cell.angle_gamma   90.00
#
_symmetry.space_group_name_H-M   'P 1'
#
loop_
_entity.id
_entity.type
_entity.pdbx_description
1 polymer ?
#
loop_
_entity_poly.entity_id
_entity_poly.type
_entity_poly.pdbx_seq_one_letter_code
_entity_poly.pdbx_strand_id
1 'polypeptide(L)'
;MMIKKLKKYPKYYKSNLIHGILKPPQLFNKNDIEIDINISLKISKFVYEQLCNFIPGYSKDKEKEITIKEKEKIKEKEKAIYVILYEYYKQNIIGDQNPASCDDFILLLQELRKKEIEEDIEISQALETYIPLEGNNYAHEDGNDNEKEKTYDCNQCY
;
A
#
# COMPACT_ATOMS: atom_id res chain seq x y z
N MET A 1 7.20 -26.39 1.70
CA MET A 1 7.40 -25.09 1.01
C MET A 1 6.25 -24.09 1.25
N MET A 2 4.97 -24.52 1.29
CA MET A 2 3.81 -23.64 1.59
C MET A 2 3.84 -22.90 2.94
N ILE A 3 4.32 -23.55 4.02
CA ILE A 3 4.29 -22.95 5.38
C ILE A 3 5.23 -21.74 5.54
N LYS A 4 6.33 -21.66 4.77
CA LYS A 4 7.24 -20.50 4.81
C LYS A 4 6.63 -19.28 4.08
N LYS A 5 5.84 -19.49 3.02
CA LYS A 5 5.06 -18.41 2.38
C LYS A 5 3.96 -17.89 3.33
N LEU A 6 3.39 -18.77 4.16
CA LEU A 6 2.36 -18.43 5.14
C LEU A 6 2.72 -17.32 6.13
N LYS A 7 4.00 -17.22 6.53
CA LYS A 7 4.48 -16.18 7.45
C LYS A 7 4.58 -14.77 6.85
N LYS A 8 4.62 -14.64 5.51
CA LYS A 8 4.66 -13.32 4.81
C LYS A 8 3.28 -12.70 4.60
N TYR A 9 2.20 -13.46 4.79
CA TYR A 9 0.84 -13.06 4.43
C TYR A 9 0.11 -11.99 5.26
N PRO A 10 0.39 -11.76 6.56
CA PRO A 10 -0.37 -10.76 7.30
C PRO A 10 -0.13 -9.34 6.80
N LYS A 11 1.02 -9.06 6.16
CA LYS A 11 1.32 -7.74 5.58
C LYS A 11 0.42 -7.43 4.37
N TYR A 12 0.32 -8.35 3.41
CA TYR A 12 -0.48 -8.14 2.19
C TYR A 12 -1.97 -8.00 2.49
N TYR A 13 -2.50 -8.81 3.40
CA TYR A 13 -3.90 -8.72 3.81
C TYR A 13 -4.27 -7.36 4.39
N LYS A 14 -3.45 -6.85 5.33
CA LYS A 14 -3.76 -5.60 6.03
C LYS A 14 -3.64 -4.38 5.09
N SER A 15 -2.67 -4.41 4.19
CA SER A 15 -2.39 -3.33 3.24
C SER A 15 -3.53 -3.16 2.23
N ASN A 16 -3.92 -4.27 1.58
CA ASN A 16 -4.93 -4.26 0.53
C ASN A 16 -6.34 -3.90 1.03
N LEU A 17 -6.65 -4.19 2.30
CA LEU A 17 -7.91 -3.77 2.94
C LEU A 17 -7.99 -2.26 3.18
N ILE A 18 -6.84 -1.60 3.35
CA ILE A 18 -6.79 -0.17 3.66
C ILE A 18 -6.76 0.65 2.36
N HIS A 19 -5.95 0.25 1.38
CA HIS A 19 -5.72 1.05 0.17
C HIS A 19 -6.50 0.58 -1.05
N GLY A 20 -7.11 -0.62 -1.02
CA GLY A 20 -8.01 -1.11 -2.05
C GLY A 20 -7.34 -1.86 -3.20
N ILE A 21 -8.13 -2.71 -3.87
CA ILE A 21 -7.74 -3.51 -5.02
C ILE A 21 -8.08 -2.75 -6.31
N LEU A 22 -7.13 -2.71 -7.25
CA LEU A 22 -7.34 -2.02 -8.53
C LEU A 22 -8.20 -2.87 -9.46
N LYS A 23 -9.15 -2.24 -10.16
CA LYS A 23 -10.02 -2.93 -11.12
C LYS A 23 -9.19 -3.43 -12.32
N PRO A 24 -9.40 -4.67 -12.79
CA PRO A 24 -8.57 -5.21 -13.85
C PRO A 24 -8.91 -4.56 -15.20
N PRO A 25 -7.91 -4.24 -16.04
CA PRO A 25 -8.12 -3.50 -17.29
C PRO A 25 -9.11 -4.17 -18.25
N GLN A 26 -9.14 -5.50 -18.30
CA GLN A 26 -10.06 -6.24 -19.18
C GLN A 26 -11.55 -6.05 -18.83
N LEU A 27 -11.86 -5.51 -17.64
CA LEU A 27 -13.23 -5.16 -17.21
C LEU A 27 -13.54 -3.67 -17.40
N PHE A 28 -12.60 -2.88 -17.89
CA PHE A 28 -12.81 -1.46 -18.14
C PHE A 28 -13.72 -1.29 -19.36
N ASN A 29 -14.73 -0.42 -19.26
CA ASN A 29 -15.73 -0.15 -20.30
C ASN A 29 -16.53 -1.38 -20.79
N LYS A 30 -16.53 -2.48 -20.06
CA LYS A 30 -17.36 -3.65 -20.35
C LYS A 30 -18.71 -3.56 -19.64
N ASN A 31 -19.79 -3.79 -20.37
CA ASN A 31 -21.11 -3.94 -19.78
C ASN A 31 -21.30 -5.37 -19.22
N ASP A 32 -22.32 -5.57 -18.39
CA ASP A 32 -22.55 -6.85 -17.73
C ASP A 32 -22.87 -7.99 -18.71
N ILE A 33 -23.53 -7.68 -19.84
CA ILE A 33 -23.89 -8.67 -20.87
C ILE A 33 -22.63 -9.21 -21.55
N GLU A 34 -21.72 -8.33 -21.93
CA GLU A 34 -20.42 -8.68 -22.52
C GLU A 34 -19.56 -9.52 -21.57
N ILE A 35 -19.61 -9.18 -20.28
CA ILE A 35 -18.89 -9.93 -19.25
C ILE A 35 -19.50 -11.33 -19.08
N ASP A 36 -20.83 -11.46 -19.10
CA ASP A 36 -21.50 -12.75 -18.86
C ASP A 36 -21.32 -13.75 -20.00
N ILE A 37 -21.12 -13.27 -21.23
CA ILE A 37 -20.85 -14.12 -22.40
C ILE A 37 -19.43 -14.73 -22.33
N ASN A 38 -18.46 -14.02 -21.74
CA ASN A 38 -17.08 -14.46 -21.69
C ASN A 38 -16.70 -15.01 -20.30
N ILE A 39 -16.44 -16.32 -20.24
CA ILE A 39 -16.09 -17.02 -18.99
C ILE A 39 -14.87 -16.39 -18.28
N SER A 40 -13.84 -15.96 -19.03
CA SER A 40 -12.64 -15.34 -18.46
C SER A 40 -12.95 -13.98 -17.83
N LEU A 41 -13.78 -13.16 -18.49
CA LEU A 41 -14.25 -11.88 -17.92
C LEU A 41 -15.14 -12.12 -16.70
N LYS A 42 -16.01 -13.12 -16.74
CA LYS A 42 -16.87 -13.49 -15.61
C LYS A 42 -16.06 -13.91 -14.38
N ILE A 43 -15.04 -14.75 -14.57
CA ILE A 43 -14.09 -15.13 -13.51
C ILE A 43 -13.35 -13.89 -13.01
N SER A 44 -12.87 -13.04 -13.90
CA SER A 44 -12.14 -11.81 -13.53
C SER A 44 -13.01 -10.89 -12.68
N LYS A 45 -14.27 -10.67 -13.07
CA LYS A 45 -15.25 -9.87 -12.34
C LYS A 45 -15.55 -10.49 -10.98
N PHE A 46 -15.84 -11.78 -10.94
CA PHE A 46 -16.12 -12.50 -9.70
C PHE A 46 -14.95 -12.39 -8.71
N VAL A 47 -13.72 -12.69 -9.13
CA VAL A 47 -12.55 -12.64 -8.24
C VAL A 47 -12.30 -11.22 -7.74
N TYR A 48 -12.40 -10.22 -8.62
CA TYR A 48 -12.26 -8.81 -8.25
C TYR A 48 -13.30 -8.40 -7.19
N GLU A 49 -14.58 -8.72 -7.42
CA GLU A 49 -15.65 -8.40 -6.48
C GLU A 49 -15.49 -9.13 -5.15
N GLN A 50 -15.05 -10.40 -5.16
CA GLN A 50 -14.73 -11.12 -3.92
C GLN A 50 -13.60 -10.42 -3.16
N LEU A 51 -12.53 -10.01 -3.83
CA LEU A 51 -11.42 -9.32 -3.17
C LEU A 51 -11.80 -7.94 -2.62
N CYS A 52 -12.75 -7.24 -3.25
CA CYS A 52 -13.26 -5.97 -2.74
C CYS A 52 -14.21 -6.12 -1.54
N ASN A 53 -15.06 -7.16 -1.55
CA ASN A 53 -16.15 -7.29 -0.57
C ASN A 53 -15.86 -8.28 0.57
N PHE A 54 -14.89 -9.17 0.40
CA PHE A 54 -14.58 -10.19 1.40
C PHE A 54 -13.77 -9.60 2.55
N ILE A 55 -14.40 -9.54 3.74
CA ILE A 55 -13.77 -9.07 4.98
C ILE A 55 -13.60 -10.26 5.93
N PRO A 56 -12.39 -10.85 6.03
CA PRO A 56 -12.08 -11.89 7.00
C PRO A 56 -12.36 -11.48 8.46
N GLY A 57 -13.08 -12.33 9.17
CA GLY A 57 -13.54 -12.13 10.53
C GLY A 57 -14.95 -11.55 10.63
N TYR A 58 -15.63 -11.27 9.51
CA TYR A 58 -16.97 -10.69 9.46
C TYR A 58 -18.07 -11.74 9.21
N SER A 59 -17.88 -12.98 9.68
CA SER A 59 -18.92 -14.00 9.57
C SER A 59 -20.13 -13.62 10.44
N LYS A 60 -21.21 -13.16 9.80
CA LYS A 60 -22.42 -12.65 10.47
C LYS A 60 -23.26 -13.72 11.14
N ASP A 61 -23.05 -15.01 10.85
CA ASP A 61 -24.08 -16.02 11.05
C ASP A 61 -23.87 -16.99 12.23
N LYS A 62 -22.88 -16.80 13.10
CA LYS A 62 -22.72 -17.68 14.28
C LYS A 62 -22.28 -16.95 15.55
N GLU A 63 -23.22 -16.23 16.14
CA GLU A 63 -23.22 -15.93 17.59
C GLU A 63 -23.60 -17.16 18.44
N LYS A 64 -23.59 -18.38 17.87
CA LYS A 64 -23.67 -19.63 18.63
C LYS A 64 -22.31 -19.94 19.25
N GLU A 65 -22.08 -19.51 20.47
CA GLU A 65 -21.10 -20.03 21.44
C GLU A 65 -19.83 -20.69 20.84
N ILE A 66 -19.18 -19.99 19.90
CA ILE A 66 -17.91 -20.44 19.32
C ILE A 66 -16.81 -20.03 20.28
N THR A 67 -15.94 -20.97 20.66
CA THR A 67 -14.81 -20.67 21.54
C THR A 67 -13.87 -19.65 20.88
N ILE A 68 -13.17 -18.84 21.70
CA ILE A 68 -12.24 -17.82 21.20
C ILE A 68 -11.21 -18.44 20.23
N LYS A 69 -10.70 -19.63 20.56
CA LYS A 69 -9.73 -20.37 19.75
C LYS A 69 -10.28 -20.77 18.37
N GLU A 70 -11.56 -21.11 18.28
CA GLU A 70 -12.19 -21.48 17.01
C GLU A 70 -12.45 -20.25 16.14
N LYS A 71 -12.85 -19.12 16.74
CA LYS A 71 -12.97 -17.83 16.02
C LYS A 71 -11.64 -17.41 15.40
N GLU A 72 -10.55 -17.54 16.15
CA GLU A 72 -9.20 -17.26 15.64
C GLU A 72 -8.83 -18.18 14.45
N LYS A 73 -9.07 -19.48 14.57
CA LYS A 73 -8.85 -20.43 13.47
C LYS A 73 -9.69 -20.12 12.21
N ILE A 74 -10.94 -19.70 12.38
CA ILE A 74 -11.80 -19.31 11.25
C ILE A 74 -11.22 -18.07 10.57
N LYS A 75 -10.84 -17.05 11.35
CA LYS A 75 -10.23 -15.82 10.83
C LYS A 75 -8.92 -16.10 10.08
N GLU A 76 -8.11 -17.04 10.55
CA GLU A 76 -6.90 -17.47 9.83
C GLU A 76 -7.21 -18.14 8.50
N LYS A 77 -8.23 -19.02 8.46
CA LYS A 77 -8.67 -19.66 7.21
C LYS A 77 -9.20 -18.64 6.21
N GLU A 78 -10.03 -17.70 6.66
CA GLU A 78 -10.57 -16.65 5.81
C GLU A 78 -9.44 -15.77 5.24
N LYS A 79 -8.47 -15.36 6.08
CA LYS A 79 -7.28 -14.65 5.60
C LYS A 79 -6.50 -15.47 4.56
N ALA A 80 -6.35 -16.77 4.77
CA ALA A 80 -5.68 -17.64 3.81
C ALA A 80 -6.44 -17.70 2.47
N ILE A 81 -7.77 -17.79 2.50
CA ILE A 81 -8.61 -17.74 1.29
C ILE A 81 -8.42 -16.42 0.54
N TYR A 82 -8.47 -15.29 1.25
CA TYR A 82 -8.26 -13.97 0.64
C TYR A 82 -6.89 -13.88 -0.05
N VAL A 83 -5.84 -14.35 0.63
CA VAL A 83 -4.48 -14.36 0.09
C VAL A 83 -4.37 -15.22 -1.17
N ILE A 84 -4.97 -16.41 -1.17
CA ILE A 84 -4.95 -17.30 -2.34
C ILE A 84 -5.68 -16.64 -3.51
N LEU A 85 -6.83 -16.02 -3.26
CA LEU A 85 -7.57 -15.25 -4.27
C LEU A 85 -6.74 -14.09 -4.81
N TYR A 86 -6.02 -13.37 -3.94
CA TYR A 86 -5.18 -12.25 -4.33
C TYR A 86 -3.98 -12.69 -5.17
N GLU A 87 -3.30 -13.78 -4.80
CA GLU A 87 -2.22 -14.37 -5.60
C GLU A 87 -2.73 -14.79 -6.98
N TYR A 88 -3.88 -15.46 -7.04
CA TYR A 88 -4.52 -15.84 -8.30
C TYR A 88 -4.83 -14.61 -9.15
N TYR A 89 -5.42 -13.57 -8.55
CA TYR A 89 -5.76 -12.32 -9.21
C TYR A 89 -4.53 -11.64 -9.82
N LYS A 90 -3.44 -11.53 -9.05
CA LYS A 90 -2.21 -10.92 -9.51
C LYS A 90 -1.59 -11.70 -10.68
N GLN A 91 -1.50 -13.03 -10.57
CA GLN A 91 -0.81 -13.86 -11.57
C GLN A 91 -1.62 -14.07 -12.85
N ASN A 92 -2.93 -14.26 -12.73
CA ASN A 92 -3.76 -14.77 -13.84
C ASN A 92 -4.70 -13.71 -14.43
N ILE A 93 -5.00 -12.63 -13.69
CA ILE A 93 -5.95 -11.60 -14.14
C ILE A 93 -5.20 -10.31 -14.48
N ILE A 94 -4.36 -9.81 -13.57
CA ILE A 94 -3.60 -8.56 -13.74
C ILE A 94 -2.29 -8.76 -14.51
N GLY A 95 -1.58 -9.85 -14.22
CA GLY A 95 -0.25 -10.15 -14.73
C GLY A 95 0.86 -9.57 -13.83
N ASP A 96 2.05 -10.20 -13.84
CA ASP A 96 3.14 -9.90 -12.91
C ASP A 96 3.70 -8.47 -13.00
N GLN A 97 3.58 -7.82 -14.16
CA GLN A 97 4.13 -6.48 -14.40
C GLN A 97 3.19 -5.34 -14.00
N ASN A 98 1.90 -5.64 -13.79
CA ASN A 98 0.90 -4.61 -13.53
C ASN A 98 0.58 -4.52 -12.03
N PRO A 99 0.37 -3.32 -11.49
CA PRO A 99 -0.01 -3.15 -10.09
C PRO A 99 -1.42 -3.73 -9.86
N ALA A 100 -1.56 -4.64 -8.90
CA ALA A 100 -2.84 -5.26 -8.57
C ALA A 100 -3.61 -4.52 -7.46
N SER A 101 -2.93 -3.67 -6.69
CA SER A 101 -3.50 -2.86 -5.61
C SER A 101 -2.92 -1.44 -5.61
N CYS A 102 -3.56 -0.53 -4.88
CA CYS A 102 -3.05 0.83 -4.71
C CYS A 102 -1.67 0.83 -4.01
N ASP A 103 -1.39 -0.14 -3.14
CA ASP A 103 -0.07 -0.29 -2.51
C ASP A 103 1.01 -0.66 -3.53
N ASP A 104 0.70 -1.59 -4.44
CA ASP A 104 1.60 -1.94 -5.55
C ASP A 104 1.87 -0.69 -6.41
N PHE A 105 0.86 0.15 -6.64
CA PHE A 105 1.00 1.40 -7.40
C PHE A 105 1.82 2.46 -6.67
N ILE A 106 1.61 2.64 -5.37
CA ILE A 106 2.40 3.57 -4.54
C ILE A 106 3.87 3.15 -4.53
N LEU A 107 4.15 1.85 -4.35
CA LEU A 107 5.51 1.31 -4.41
C LEU A 107 6.16 1.62 -5.76
N LEU A 108 5.44 1.36 -6.85
CA LEU A 108 5.90 1.65 -8.20
C LEU A 108 6.23 3.14 -8.39
N LEU A 109 5.34 4.04 -7.96
CA LEU A 109 5.58 5.49 -8.03
C LEU A 109 6.80 5.93 -7.21
N GLN A 110 7.01 5.34 -6.03
CA GLN A 110 8.18 5.62 -5.19
C GLN A 110 9.48 5.15 -5.85
N GLU A 111 9.48 3.99 -6.50
CA GLU A 111 10.63 3.47 -7.24
C GLU A 111 10.92 4.33 -8.48
N LEU A 112 9.89 4.68 -9.24
CA LEU A 112 10.02 5.56 -10.40
C LEU A 112 10.56 6.94 -10.02
N ARG A 113 10.08 7.53 -8.93
CA ARG A 113 10.59 8.81 -8.42
C ARG A 113 12.08 8.75 -8.08
N LYS A 114 12.53 7.67 -7.42
CA LYS A 114 13.95 7.50 -7.09
C LYS A 114 14.80 7.42 -8.36
N LYS A 115 14.33 6.62 -9.32
CA LYS A 115 15.00 6.45 -10.60
C LYS A 115 15.07 7.76 -11.39
N GLU A 116 13.99 8.53 -11.43
CA GLU A 116 13.95 9.85 -12.09
C GLU A 116 14.99 10.81 -11.50
N ILE A 117 15.12 10.84 -10.16
CA ILE A 117 16.14 11.65 -9.48
C ILE A 117 17.56 11.16 -9.83
N GLU A 118 17.80 9.84 -9.82
CA GLU A 118 19.11 9.25 -10.14
C GLU A 118 19.53 9.50 -11.61
N GLU A 119 18.57 9.52 -12.53
CA GLU A 119 18.82 9.79 -13.96
C GLU A 119 19.00 11.30 -14.24
N ASP A 120 18.41 12.17 -13.41
CA ASP A 120 18.63 13.61 -13.47
C ASP A 120 19.92 14.01 -12.73
N ILE A 121 20.98 14.21 -13.52
CA ILE A 121 22.32 14.56 -13.03
C ILE A 121 22.31 15.90 -12.28
N GLU A 122 21.54 16.89 -12.75
CA GLU A 122 21.50 18.22 -12.13
C GLU A 122 20.85 18.15 -10.75
N ILE A 123 19.72 17.44 -10.64
CA ILE A 123 19.04 17.20 -9.36
C ILE A 123 19.91 16.33 -8.44
N SER A 124 20.52 15.26 -8.96
CA SER A 124 21.41 14.39 -8.18
C SER A 124 22.58 15.18 -7.57
N GLN A 125 23.26 16.00 -8.36
CA GLN A 125 24.36 16.85 -7.88
C GLN A 125 23.88 17.92 -6.88
N ALA A 126 22.71 18.51 -7.12
CA ALA A 126 22.10 19.45 -6.19
C ALA A 126 21.75 18.77 -4.85
N LEU A 127 21.29 17.51 -4.86
CA LEU A 127 21.00 16.73 -3.66
C LEU A 127 22.26 16.30 -2.91
N GLU A 128 23.34 15.94 -3.60
CA GLU A 128 24.63 15.63 -2.97
C GLU A 128 25.22 16.83 -2.23
N THR A 129 25.00 18.04 -2.76
CA THR A 129 25.47 19.29 -2.17
C THR A 129 24.41 19.97 -1.31
N TYR A 130 23.22 19.37 -1.17
CA TYR A 130 22.13 19.91 -0.37
C TYR A 130 22.48 19.82 1.10
N ILE A 131 22.63 20.98 1.74
CA ILE A 131 22.73 21.10 3.19
C ILE A 131 21.31 21.43 3.69
N PRO A 132 20.62 20.50 4.37
CA PRO A 132 19.34 20.81 4.97
C PRO A 132 19.53 21.92 5.99
N LEU A 133 18.84 23.03 5.80
CA LEU A 133 18.79 24.08 6.82
C LEU A 133 17.94 23.56 7.98
N GLU A 134 18.58 23.00 8.99
CA GLU A 134 17.95 22.83 10.29
C GLU A 134 17.95 24.20 10.98
N GLY A 135 16.76 24.77 11.14
CA GLY A 135 16.57 25.95 11.98
C GLY A 135 16.91 25.56 13.41
N ASN A 136 18.11 25.90 13.86
CA ASN A 136 18.49 25.72 15.25
C ASN A 136 17.56 26.58 16.13
N ASN A 137 16.92 25.96 17.13
CA ASN A 137 16.05 26.67 18.08
C ASN A 137 16.83 27.54 19.09
N TYR A 138 18.12 27.77 18.85
CA TYR A 138 18.94 28.65 19.68
C TYR A 138 18.55 30.09 19.39
N ALA A 139 18.13 30.80 20.44
CA ALA A 139 17.93 32.23 20.35
C ALA A 139 19.27 32.88 20.00
N HIS A 140 19.24 33.82 19.05
CA HIS A 140 20.40 34.63 18.71
C HIS A 140 20.76 35.48 19.94
N GLU A 141 21.89 35.16 20.57
CA GLU A 141 22.46 35.98 21.65
C GLU A 141 23.23 37.14 21.02
N ASP A 142 22.52 38.08 20.41
CA ASP A 142 23.14 39.35 20.04
C ASP A 142 23.31 40.15 21.34
N GLY A 143 24.56 40.34 21.73
CA GLY A 143 24.92 41.00 22.97
C GLY A 143 24.59 42.49 22.95
N ASN A 144 23.32 42.84 23.14
CA ASN A 144 22.93 44.10 23.73
C ASN A 144 21.50 44.02 24.30
N ASP A 145 21.41 44.19 25.61
CA ASP A 145 20.15 44.31 26.33
C ASP A 145 19.31 45.44 25.72
N ASN A 146 18.12 45.09 25.21
CA ASN A 146 16.90 45.89 25.05
C ASN A 146 16.26 45.77 23.66
N GLU A 147 15.69 44.61 23.31
CA GLU A 147 14.37 44.49 22.65
C GLU A 147 13.98 43.01 22.50
N LYS A 148 12.70 42.70 22.75
CA LYS A 148 12.16 41.34 22.94
C LYS A 148 11.70 40.70 21.63
N GLU A 149 12.57 40.56 20.64
CA GLU A 149 12.31 39.68 19.50
C GLU A 149 13.26 38.50 19.52
N LYS A 150 12.71 37.28 19.64
CA LYS A 150 13.48 36.04 19.53
C LYS A 150 13.88 35.87 18.06
N THR A 151 14.97 36.50 17.66
CA THR A 151 15.65 36.22 16.40
C THR A 151 16.41 34.90 16.55
N TYR A 152 16.35 34.04 15.53
CA TYR A 152 17.03 32.75 15.53
C TYR A 152 18.24 32.83 14.61
N ASP A 153 19.41 32.42 15.10
CA ASP A 153 20.68 32.50 14.35
C ASP A 153 20.75 31.35 13.33
N CYS A 154 20.75 31.72 12.04
CA CYS A 154 20.87 30.77 10.93
C CYS A 154 22.33 30.54 10.50
N ASN A 155 23.31 31.20 11.11
CA ASN A 155 24.72 31.12 10.72
C ASN A 155 25.51 30.06 11.50
N GLN A 156 24.93 29.44 12.53
CA GLN A 156 25.52 28.31 13.24
C GLN A 156 25.07 26.98 12.64
N CYS A 157 25.42 26.76 11.38
CA CYS A 157 25.30 25.45 10.75
C CYS A 157 26.73 24.94 10.47
N TYR A 158 27.12 23.85 11.13
CA TYR A 158 28.36 23.11 10.85
C TYR A 158 28.17 22.16 9.66
#